data_AF-A0A7J8NN46-F1
#
_entry.id   AF-A0A7J8NN46-F1
#
_cell.length_a   1.000
_cell.length_b   1.000
_cell.length_c   1.000
_cell.angle_alpha   90.00
_cell.angle_beta   90.00
_cell.angle_gamma   90.00
#
_symmetry.space_group_name_H-M   'P 1'
#
loop_
_entity.id
_entity.type
_entity.pdbx_description
1 polymer ?
#
loop_
_entity_poly.entity_id
_entity_poly.type
_entity_poly.pdbx_seq_one_letter_code
_entity_poly.pdbx_strand_id
1 'polypeptide(L)'
;MASSIASQLQAIKTFIQVENEPQKRPLTRPSILFNPKEAADIDIDTILDIALSGLEILVGVDERFRNCKNDLFNLKSKELDRELMGVDENNQINASISSYLRLLSGHLQLPASLKTLEYLIRRYKIHVYNVEDLVLCVLPYHDTHAFVRIVQLINTGNSKWKFLDGVKASGAPPPRSVIVQQCIRDMGVLEALCNYASPTKKFQASRPVVSFCTAVIVEVLGCVATIDSDIVKRIHPFVASGLQFGVKGGSDHKAGALMIVGLLANKVALAPKLVNSLIRTVAEVAREDVKESTDLQWFRLALMALINFAVTVC
;
A
#
# COMPACT_ATOMS: atom_id res chain seq x y z
N MET A 1 43.10 4.38 14.93
CA MET A 1 43.04 4.11 13.47
C MET A 1 42.37 2.76 13.15
N ALA A 2 42.52 1.70 13.96
CA ALA A 2 41.86 0.39 13.74
C ALA A 2 40.32 0.41 13.84
N SER A 3 39.73 1.34 14.61
CA SER A 3 38.27 1.46 14.77
C SER A 3 37.53 1.99 13.54
N SER A 4 38.19 2.81 12.70
CA SER A 4 37.60 3.37 11.48
C SER A 4 37.45 2.34 10.36
N ILE A 5 38.43 1.45 10.24
CA ILE A 5 38.41 0.39 9.23
C ILE A 5 37.39 -0.69 9.63
N ALA A 6 37.30 -1.00 10.92
CA ALA A 6 36.30 -1.93 11.44
C ALA A 6 34.86 -1.41 11.21
N SER A 7 34.60 -0.12 11.47
CA SER A 7 33.28 0.47 11.23
C SER A 7 32.94 0.57 9.73
N GLN A 8 33.92 0.87 8.88
CA GLN A 8 33.75 0.87 7.43
C GLN A 8 33.50 -0.54 6.88
N LEU A 9 34.24 -1.55 7.34
CA LEU A 9 34.00 -2.96 6.98
C LEU A 9 32.65 -3.45 7.47
N GLN A 10 32.23 -3.03 8.66
CA GLN A 10 30.92 -3.39 9.20
C GLN A 10 29.80 -2.76 8.38
N ALA A 11 29.92 -1.49 7.99
CA ALA A 11 28.99 -0.83 7.08
C ALA A 11 28.92 -1.53 5.71
N ILE A 12 30.06 -1.90 5.13
CA ILE A 12 30.14 -2.65 3.87
C ILE A 12 29.52 -4.05 4.03
N LYS A 13 29.71 -4.72 5.16
CA LYS A 13 29.11 -6.03 5.46
C LYS A 13 27.59 -5.95 5.66
N THR A 14 27.05 -4.80 6.08
CA THR A 14 25.60 -4.58 6.08
C THR A 14 25.05 -4.35 4.68
N PHE A 15 25.84 -3.74 3.78
CA PHE A 15 25.47 -3.51 2.38
C PHE A 15 25.63 -4.76 1.50
N ILE A 16 26.63 -5.58 1.79
CA ILE A 16 26.95 -6.81 1.08
C ILE A 16 26.53 -7.97 1.97
N GLN A 17 25.36 -8.56 1.70
CA GLN A 17 24.93 -9.82 2.30
C GLN A 17 25.80 -11.00 1.81
N VAL A 18 27.12 -10.97 2.05
CA VAL A 18 27.97 -12.14 1.86
C VAL A 18 27.81 -13.02 3.10
N GLU A 19 27.07 -14.10 2.91
CA GLU A 19 26.98 -15.24 3.83
C GLU A 19 28.36 -15.88 3.99
N ASN A 20 29.17 -15.35 4.90
CA ASN A 20 30.41 -15.99 5.33
C ASN A 20 30.09 -17.01 6.44
N GLU A 21 29.68 -18.23 6.08
CA GLU A 21 30.00 -19.49 6.78
C GLU A 21 29.70 -20.70 5.85
N PRO A 22 30.64 -21.64 5.60
CA PRO A 22 30.35 -22.90 4.92
C PRO A 22 29.77 -23.91 5.91
N GLN A 23 28.60 -23.63 6.46
CA GLN A 23 27.76 -24.67 7.05
C GLN A 23 26.85 -25.17 5.95
N LYS A 24 26.74 -26.50 5.78
CA LYS A 24 25.80 -27.19 4.87
C LYS A 24 24.35 -26.88 5.28
N ARG A 25 23.94 -25.63 5.23
CA ARG A 25 22.54 -25.22 5.36
C ARG A 25 21.88 -25.73 4.07
N PRO A 26 20.73 -26.42 4.19
CA PRO A 26 20.00 -26.82 3.00
C PRO A 26 19.73 -25.57 2.16
N LEU A 27 19.89 -25.69 0.84
CA LEU A 27 19.61 -24.59 -0.07
C LEU A 27 18.19 -24.11 0.23
N THR A 28 18.02 -22.82 0.49
CA THR A 28 16.69 -22.23 0.68
C THR A 28 16.47 -21.13 -0.32
N ARG A 29 15.21 -20.91 -0.68
CA ARG A 29 14.83 -19.77 -1.50
C ARG A 29 13.60 -19.07 -0.91
N PRO A 30 13.50 -17.73 -1.07
CA PRO A 30 12.32 -16.99 -0.64
C PRO A 30 11.10 -17.48 -1.42
N SER A 31 10.01 -17.71 -0.71
CA SER A 31 8.74 -18.16 -1.28
C SER A 31 7.60 -17.85 -0.33
N ILE A 32 6.48 -17.41 -0.89
CA ILE A 32 5.24 -17.21 -0.16
C ILE A 32 4.33 -18.44 -0.27
N LEU A 33 4.45 -19.21 -1.35
CA LEU A 33 3.64 -20.41 -1.60
C LEU A 33 4.23 -21.69 -1.00
N PHE A 34 5.55 -21.80 -0.96
CA PHE A 34 6.24 -23.04 -0.60
C PHE A 34 7.10 -22.85 0.64
N ASN A 35 7.44 -23.96 1.31
CA ASN A 35 8.44 -23.90 2.37
C ASN A 35 9.81 -23.56 1.76
N PRO A 36 10.70 -22.83 2.47
CA PRO A 36 11.96 -22.37 1.89
C PRO A 36 12.85 -23.48 1.29
N LYS A 37 12.78 -24.69 1.85
CA LYS A 37 13.50 -25.87 1.34
C LYS A 37 12.87 -26.41 0.05
N GLU A 38 11.56 -26.68 0.07
CA GLU A 38 10.81 -27.11 -1.13
C GLU A 38 10.96 -26.10 -2.28
N ALA A 39 10.88 -24.81 -1.95
CA ALA A 39 11.06 -23.72 -2.91
C ALA A 39 12.44 -23.76 -3.60
N ALA A 40 13.47 -24.30 -2.94
CA ALA A 40 14.80 -24.40 -3.51
C ALA A 40 14.87 -25.44 -4.65
N ASP A 41 14.03 -26.47 -4.58
CA ASP A 41 13.96 -27.56 -5.56
C ASP A 41 13.08 -27.24 -6.77
N ILE A 42 12.22 -26.21 -6.66
CA ILE A 42 11.34 -25.78 -7.75
C ILE A 42 12.07 -24.79 -8.67
N ASP A 43 12.16 -25.12 -9.96
CA ASP A 43 12.78 -24.29 -10.98
C ASP A 43 11.92 -23.08 -11.37
N ILE A 44 12.52 -22.13 -12.08
CA ILE A 44 11.85 -20.86 -12.41
C ILE A 44 10.78 -21.02 -13.50
N ASP A 45 10.91 -22.01 -14.39
CA ASP A 45 9.93 -22.29 -15.44
C ASP A 45 8.63 -22.80 -14.80
N THR A 46 8.74 -23.74 -13.85
CA THR A 46 7.59 -24.20 -13.05
C THR A 46 6.90 -23.05 -12.31
N ILE A 47 7.66 -22.13 -11.70
CA ILE A 47 7.07 -20.96 -11.02
C ILE A 47 6.39 -20.02 -12.02
N LEU A 48 6.96 -19.83 -13.22
CA LEU A 48 6.34 -19.02 -14.27
C LEU A 48 5.02 -19.64 -14.73
N ASP A 49 4.95 -20.96 -14.93
CA ASP A 49 3.71 -21.66 -15.31
C ASP A 49 2.62 -21.50 -14.24
N ILE A 50 3.00 -21.63 -12.96
CA ILE A 50 2.10 -21.37 -11.83
C ILE A 50 1.59 -19.92 -11.89
N ALA A 51 2.46 -18.95 -12.10
CA ALA A 51 2.08 -17.54 -12.20
C ALA A 51 1.19 -17.25 -13.42
N LEU A 52 1.46 -17.85 -14.58
CA LEU A 52 0.63 -17.72 -15.77
C LEU A 52 -0.78 -18.28 -15.55
N SER A 53 -0.91 -19.40 -14.84
CA SER A 53 -2.23 -19.94 -14.44
C SER A 53 -2.99 -18.98 -13.52
N GLY A 54 -2.28 -18.32 -12.59
CA GLY A 54 -2.87 -17.30 -11.72
C GLY A 54 -3.27 -16.06 -12.51
N LEU A 55 -2.40 -15.61 -13.42
CA LEU A 55 -2.64 -14.44 -14.25
C LEU A 55 -3.86 -14.62 -15.15
N GLU A 56 -4.08 -15.81 -15.72
CA GLU A 56 -5.26 -16.10 -16.54
C GLU A 56 -6.56 -15.93 -15.74
N ILE A 57 -6.60 -16.43 -14.50
CA ILE A 57 -7.75 -16.21 -13.59
C ILE A 57 -7.93 -14.72 -13.30
N LEU A 58 -6.84 -14.00 -13.01
CA LEU A 58 -6.89 -12.55 -12.76
C LEU A 58 -7.38 -11.77 -13.97
N VAL A 59 -6.99 -12.14 -15.19
CA VAL A 59 -7.48 -11.54 -16.44
C VAL A 59 -8.98 -11.77 -16.62
N GLY A 60 -9.49 -12.92 -16.19
CA GLY A 60 -10.94 -13.20 -16.18
C GLY A 60 -11.72 -12.33 -15.19
N VAL A 61 -11.09 -11.89 -14.10
CA VAL A 61 -11.69 -10.99 -13.09
C VAL A 61 -11.56 -9.52 -13.47
N ASP A 62 -10.39 -9.13 -13.99
CA ASP A 62 -10.07 -7.75 -14.39
C ASP A 62 -9.15 -7.76 -15.62
N GLU A 63 -9.69 -7.37 -16.77
CA GLU A 63 -8.97 -7.40 -18.05
C GLU A 63 -7.70 -6.54 -18.06
N ARG A 64 -7.55 -5.58 -17.13
CA ARG A 64 -6.35 -4.74 -17.02
C ARG A 64 -5.08 -5.57 -16.77
N PHE A 65 -5.20 -6.76 -16.20
CA PHE A 65 -4.07 -7.69 -16.03
C PHE A 65 -3.54 -8.25 -17.35
N ARG A 66 -4.29 -8.19 -18.45
CA ARG A 66 -3.93 -8.77 -19.75
C ARG A 66 -2.62 -8.19 -20.27
N ASN A 67 -2.41 -6.89 -20.07
CA ASN A 67 -1.22 -6.18 -20.52
C ASN A 67 0.06 -6.66 -19.82
N CYS A 68 -0.07 -7.16 -18.58
CA CYS A 68 1.06 -7.62 -17.78
C CYS A 68 1.64 -8.94 -18.30
N LYS A 69 0.87 -9.73 -19.06
CA LYS A 69 1.32 -11.00 -19.64
C LYS A 69 2.52 -10.81 -20.57
N ASN A 70 2.49 -9.78 -21.40
CA ASN A 70 3.56 -9.50 -22.36
C ASN A 70 4.73 -8.70 -21.75
N ASP A 71 4.52 -8.13 -20.56
CA ASP A 71 5.51 -7.33 -19.84
C ASP A 71 6.23 -8.18 -18.77
N LEU A 72 5.62 -8.32 -17.58
CA LEU A 72 6.28 -8.97 -16.44
C LEU A 72 6.32 -10.51 -16.55
N PHE A 73 5.34 -11.12 -17.22
CA PHE A 73 5.14 -12.57 -17.25
C PHE A 73 5.41 -13.21 -18.62
N ASN A 74 6.25 -12.59 -19.45
CA ASN A 74 6.63 -13.15 -20.75
C ASN A 74 7.70 -14.25 -20.61
N LEU A 75 7.89 -15.08 -21.64
CA LEU A 75 8.87 -16.18 -21.57
C LEU A 75 10.33 -15.72 -21.43
N LYS A 76 10.65 -14.48 -21.82
CA LYS A 76 12.01 -13.93 -21.72
C LYS A 76 12.32 -13.42 -20.32
N SER A 77 11.32 -13.08 -19.50
CA SER A 77 11.55 -12.57 -18.15
C SER A 77 12.20 -13.60 -17.23
N LYS A 78 12.17 -14.89 -17.58
CA LYS A 78 12.91 -15.94 -16.87
C LYS A 78 14.44 -15.83 -16.99
N GLU A 79 14.96 -15.04 -17.92
CA GLU A 79 16.40 -14.81 -18.13
C GLU A 79 16.87 -13.50 -17.49
N LEU A 80 15.93 -12.64 -17.08
CA LEU A 80 16.20 -11.32 -16.50
C LEU A 80 16.87 -11.39 -15.12
N ASP A 81 18.10 -10.93 -14.96
CA ASP A 81 18.73 -10.79 -13.65
C ASP A 81 18.94 -9.31 -13.32
N ARG A 82 18.16 -8.80 -12.36
CA ARG A 82 18.15 -7.38 -11.98
C ARG A 82 19.50 -6.86 -11.52
N GLU A 83 20.35 -7.74 -10.96
CA GLU A 83 21.69 -7.37 -10.50
C GLU A 83 22.65 -7.12 -11.67
N LEU A 84 22.32 -7.63 -12.87
CA LEU A 84 23.08 -7.43 -14.10
C LEU A 84 22.52 -6.32 -14.99
N MET A 85 21.40 -5.71 -14.60
CA MET A 85 20.72 -4.67 -15.39
C MET A 85 21.19 -3.26 -15.04
N GLY A 86 21.09 -2.36 -16.02
CA GLY A 86 21.38 -0.94 -15.83
C GLY A 86 20.38 -0.25 -14.89
N VAL A 87 20.74 0.95 -14.42
CA VAL A 87 19.87 1.76 -13.54
C VAL A 87 18.55 2.09 -14.23
N ASP A 88 18.60 2.52 -15.49
CA ASP A 88 17.40 2.90 -16.25
C ASP A 88 16.47 1.72 -16.51
N GLU A 89 17.03 0.54 -16.81
CA GLU A 89 16.26 -0.68 -16.99
C GLU A 89 15.59 -1.13 -15.68
N ASN A 90 16.33 -1.09 -14.57
CA ASN A 90 15.79 -1.36 -13.24
C ASN A 90 14.68 -0.38 -12.86
N ASN A 91 14.78 0.89 -13.25
CA ASN A 91 13.73 1.90 -13.04
C ASN A 91 12.48 1.59 -13.87
N GLN A 92 12.64 1.13 -15.12
CA GLN A 92 11.51 0.71 -15.95
C GLN A 92 10.80 -0.51 -15.34
N ILE A 93 11.57 -1.49 -14.87
CA ILE A 93 11.05 -2.67 -14.16
C ILE A 93 10.30 -2.24 -12.90
N ASN A 94 10.86 -1.32 -12.11
CA ASN A 94 10.19 -0.75 -10.94
C ASN A 94 8.84 -0.15 -11.30
N ALA A 95 8.77 0.67 -12.35
CA ALA A 95 7.51 1.28 -12.79
C ALA A 95 6.45 0.25 -13.20
N SER A 96 6.86 -0.81 -13.91
CA SER A 96 5.96 -1.92 -14.26
C SER A 96 5.48 -2.69 -13.02
N ILE A 97 6.37 -2.96 -12.07
CA ILE A 97 6.03 -3.64 -10.80
C ILE A 97 5.10 -2.78 -9.95
N SER A 98 5.38 -1.50 -9.73
CA SER A 98 4.52 -0.60 -8.95
C SER A 98 3.12 -0.51 -9.56
N SER A 99 3.04 -0.46 -10.89
CA SER A 99 1.78 -0.47 -11.64
C SER A 99 1.00 -1.76 -11.43
N TYR A 100 1.67 -2.91 -11.53
CA TYR A 100 1.08 -4.22 -11.29
C TYR A 100 0.59 -4.38 -9.86
N LEU A 101 1.41 -4.02 -8.87
CA LEU A 101 1.08 -4.14 -7.44
C LEU A 101 -0.09 -3.23 -7.05
N ARG A 102 -0.18 -2.02 -7.61
CA ARG A 102 -1.36 -1.15 -7.43
C ARG A 102 -2.63 -1.83 -7.91
N LEU A 103 -2.60 -2.49 -9.07
CA LEU A 103 -3.75 -3.23 -9.59
C LEU A 103 -4.07 -4.49 -8.74
N LEU A 104 -3.02 -5.19 -8.31
CA LEU A 104 -3.12 -6.41 -7.50
C LEU A 104 -3.69 -6.14 -6.10
N SER A 105 -3.49 -4.95 -5.54
CA SER A 105 -3.98 -4.55 -4.21
C SER A 105 -5.51 -4.66 -4.05
N GLY A 106 -6.27 -4.73 -5.15
CA GLY A 106 -7.72 -4.98 -5.11
C GLY A 106 -8.12 -6.45 -5.08
N HIS A 107 -7.17 -7.35 -5.30
CA HIS A 107 -7.42 -8.76 -5.66
C HIS A 107 -6.62 -9.74 -4.79
N LEU A 108 -5.92 -9.29 -3.74
CA LEU A 108 -4.97 -10.13 -2.99
C LEU A 108 -5.62 -11.32 -2.25
N GLN A 109 -6.94 -11.25 -1.99
CA GLN A 109 -7.71 -12.37 -1.43
C GLN A 109 -7.79 -13.57 -2.36
N LEU A 110 -7.59 -13.38 -3.67
CA LEU A 110 -7.59 -14.48 -4.63
C LEU A 110 -6.27 -15.25 -4.54
N PRO A 111 -6.30 -16.59 -4.40
CA PRO A 111 -5.09 -17.41 -4.45
C PRO A 111 -4.28 -17.20 -5.73
N ALA A 112 -4.96 -16.85 -6.84
CA ALA A 112 -4.35 -16.47 -8.10
C ALA A 112 -3.36 -15.29 -7.97
N SER A 113 -3.63 -14.33 -7.10
CA SER A 113 -2.73 -13.19 -6.82
C SER A 113 -1.44 -13.62 -6.12
N LEU A 114 -1.49 -14.65 -5.27
CA LEU A 114 -0.30 -15.16 -4.61
C LEU A 114 0.58 -15.94 -5.59
N LYS A 115 -0.01 -16.63 -6.57
CA LYS A 115 0.72 -17.28 -7.66
C LYS A 115 1.55 -16.30 -8.48
N THR A 116 0.98 -15.15 -8.84
CA THR A 116 1.71 -14.14 -9.61
C THR A 116 2.77 -13.43 -8.75
N LEU A 117 2.46 -13.13 -7.48
CA LEU A 117 3.44 -12.57 -6.54
C LEU A 117 4.63 -13.49 -6.31
N GLU A 118 4.42 -14.81 -6.23
CA GLU A 118 5.51 -15.78 -6.10
C GLU A 118 6.54 -15.60 -7.20
N TYR A 119 6.10 -15.51 -8.46
CA TYR A 119 7.02 -15.27 -9.58
C TYR A 119 7.75 -13.92 -9.48
N LEU A 120 7.04 -12.85 -9.08
CA LEU A 120 7.68 -11.55 -8.88
C LEU A 120 8.71 -11.56 -7.74
N ILE A 121 8.45 -12.30 -6.67
CA ILE A 121 9.40 -12.49 -5.55
C ILE A 121 10.62 -13.28 -6.02
N ARG A 122 10.39 -14.36 -6.78
CA ARG A 122 11.42 -15.31 -7.23
C ARG A 122 12.32 -14.76 -8.33
N ARG A 123 11.74 -14.05 -9.31
CA ARG A 123 12.47 -13.54 -10.47
C ARG A 123 12.90 -12.08 -10.30
N TYR A 124 11.97 -11.22 -9.91
CA TYR A 124 12.20 -9.78 -9.84
C TYR A 124 12.66 -9.30 -8.46
N LYS A 125 12.76 -10.22 -7.47
CA LYS A 125 13.22 -9.92 -6.11
C LYS A 125 12.48 -8.71 -5.52
N ILE A 126 11.17 -8.62 -5.71
CA ILE A 126 10.37 -7.43 -5.31
C ILE A 126 10.39 -7.16 -3.79
N HIS A 127 10.62 -8.21 -2.98
CA HIS A 127 10.82 -8.14 -1.53
C HIS A 127 12.13 -7.44 -1.13
N VAL A 128 13.03 -7.19 -2.09
CA VAL A 128 14.29 -6.45 -1.94
C VAL A 128 14.18 -5.08 -2.62
N TYR A 129 13.76 -5.05 -3.88
CA TYR A 129 13.84 -3.84 -4.72
C TYR A 129 12.58 -2.96 -4.71
N ASN A 130 11.43 -3.51 -4.29
CA ASN A 130 10.12 -2.84 -4.37
C ASN A 130 9.38 -2.93 -3.03
N VAL A 131 10.11 -2.81 -1.92
CA VAL A 131 9.59 -3.03 -0.56
C VAL A 131 8.38 -2.16 -0.26
N GLU A 132 8.46 -0.84 -0.53
CA GLU A 132 7.36 0.07 -0.20
C GLU A 132 6.09 -0.24 -1.00
N ASP A 133 6.20 -0.47 -2.31
CA ASP A 133 5.05 -0.85 -3.15
C ASP A 133 4.44 -2.19 -2.72
N LEU A 134 5.30 -3.16 -2.36
CA LEU A 134 4.85 -4.46 -1.88
C LEU A 134 4.11 -4.33 -0.54
N VAL A 135 4.67 -3.58 0.42
CA VAL A 135 4.02 -3.31 1.71
C VAL A 135 2.66 -2.64 1.49
N LEU A 136 2.61 -1.56 0.72
CA LEU A 136 1.37 -0.82 0.45
C LEU A 136 0.31 -1.67 -0.24
N CYS A 137 0.71 -2.60 -1.12
CA CYS A 137 -0.18 -3.55 -1.78
C CYS A 137 -0.83 -4.52 -0.79
N VAL A 138 -0.08 -5.01 0.20
CA VAL A 138 -0.54 -6.08 1.10
C VAL A 138 -1.11 -5.60 2.43
N LEU A 139 -0.81 -4.36 2.83
CA LEU A 139 -1.22 -3.81 4.14
C LEU A 139 -2.74 -3.77 4.37
N PRO A 140 -3.62 -3.55 3.37
CA PRO A 140 -5.06 -3.70 3.55
C PRO A 140 -5.49 -5.07 4.06
N TYR A 141 -4.64 -6.09 3.87
CA TYR A 141 -4.84 -7.49 4.26
C TYR A 141 -3.95 -7.91 5.44
N HIS A 142 -3.56 -6.95 6.28
CA HIS A 142 -2.66 -7.13 7.43
C HIS A 142 -3.05 -8.26 8.38
N ASP A 143 -4.33 -8.61 8.48
CA ASP A 143 -4.87 -9.66 9.34
C ASP A 143 -4.79 -11.08 8.74
N THR A 144 -4.21 -11.24 7.55
CA THR A 144 -4.15 -12.52 6.83
C THR A 144 -2.80 -13.24 6.99
N HIS A 145 -2.81 -14.58 6.83
CA HIS A 145 -1.58 -15.37 6.77
C HIS A 145 -0.69 -15.00 5.56
N ALA A 146 -1.30 -14.63 4.44
CA ALA A 146 -0.57 -14.20 3.24
C ALA A 146 0.29 -12.96 3.53
N PHE A 147 -0.27 -11.97 4.25
CA PHE A 147 0.46 -10.80 4.70
C PHE A 147 1.68 -11.18 5.55
N VAL A 148 1.50 -12.05 6.55
CA VAL A 148 2.61 -12.49 7.42
C VAL A 148 3.73 -13.13 6.60
N ARG A 149 3.40 -14.05 5.69
CA ARG A 149 4.36 -14.72 4.81
C ARG A 149 5.14 -13.74 3.95
N ILE A 150 4.47 -12.75 3.37
CA ILE A 150 5.11 -11.72 2.54
C ILE A 150 6.04 -10.85 3.38
N VAL A 151 5.57 -10.37 4.54
CA VAL A 151 6.36 -9.51 5.44
C VAL A 151 7.60 -10.22 5.98
N GLN A 152 7.53 -11.54 6.21
CA GLN A 152 8.67 -12.36 6.62
C GLN A 152 9.82 -12.38 5.58
N LEU A 153 9.52 -12.13 4.31
CA LEU A 153 10.53 -12.08 3.25
C LEU A 153 11.15 -10.69 3.06
N ILE A 154 10.47 -9.63 3.51
CA ILE A 154 10.88 -8.25 3.27
C ILE A 154 12.06 -7.88 4.16
N ASN A 155 13.05 -7.16 3.63
CA ASN A 155 14.01 -6.45 4.48
C ASN A 155 13.56 -5.00 4.70
N THR A 156 13.19 -4.67 5.93
CA THR A 156 12.67 -3.35 6.32
C THR A 156 13.78 -2.33 6.59
N GLY A 157 15.00 -2.78 6.89
CA GLY A 157 16.13 -1.93 7.25
C GLY A 157 15.79 -0.90 8.34
N ASN A 158 16.26 0.34 8.16
CA ASN A 158 15.91 1.49 9.00
C ASN A 158 14.81 2.36 8.38
N SER A 159 13.91 1.78 7.59
CA SER A 159 12.80 2.51 6.97
C SER A 159 11.63 2.72 7.94
N LYS A 160 10.67 3.56 7.54
CA LYS A 160 9.36 3.74 8.20
C LYS A 160 8.57 2.43 8.38
N TRP A 161 8.89 1.39 7.61
CA TRP A 161 8.26 0.06 7.68
C TRP A 161 8.90 -0.87 8.73
N LYS A 162 9.90 -0.41 9.49
CA LYS A 162 10.61 -1.21 10.50
C LYS A 162 9.70 -1.81 11.58
N PHE A 163 8.58 -1.18 11.89
CA PHE A 163 7.61 -1.73 12.84
C PHE A 163 7.06 -3.11 12.42
N LEU A 164 7.13 -3.45 11.13
CA LEU A 164 6.75 -4.78 10.61
C LEU A 164 7.71 -5.90 11.03
N ASP A 165 8.88 -5.59 11.58
CA ASP A 165 9.77 -6.61 12.15
C ASP A 165 9.11 -7.34 13.33
N GLY A 166 8.15 -6.71 14.02
CA GLY A 166 7.31 -7.37 15.03
C GLY A 166 6.53 -8.56 14.46
N VAL A 167 6.06 -8.46 13.20
CA VAL A 167 5.34 -9.53 12.49
C VAL A 167 6.28 -10.68 12.15
N LYS A 168 7.52 -10.36 11.77
CA LYS A 168 8.54 -11.37 11.47
C LYS A 168 8.90 -12.19 12.70
N ALA A 169 9.09 -11.50 13.83
CA ALA A 169 9.45 -12.13 15.10
C ALA A 169 8.30 -12.95 15.68
N SER A 170 7.07 -12.45 15.62
CA SER A 170 5.90 -13.15 16.18
C SER A 170 5.36 -14.26 15.28
N GLY A 171 5.53 -14.14 13.95
CA GLY A 171 4.86 -14.99 12.97
C GLY A 171 3.33 -14.80 12.96
N ALA A 172 2.83 -13.71 13.55
CA ALA A 172 1.40 -13.44 13.72
C ALA A 172 1.00 -12.12 13.04
N PRO A 173 -0.24 -12.03 12.50
CA PRO A 173 -0.77 -10.79 11.95
C PRO A 173 -0.77 -9.65 12.99
N PRO A 174 -0.33 -8.42 12.65
CA PRO A 174 -0.40 -7.30 13.56
C PRO A 174 -1.86 -6.83 13.71
N PRO A 175 -2.33 -6.45 14.91
CA PRO A 175 -3.62 -5.78 15.04
C PRO A 175 -3.55 -4.39 14.38
N ARG A 176 -4.67 -3.92 13.80
CA ARG A 176 -4.74 -2.61 13.14
C ARG A 176 -4.28 -1.45 14.03
N SER A 177 -4.53 -1.55 15.34
CA SER A 177 -4.09 -0.56 16.33
C SER A 177 -2.57 -0.35 16.29
N VAL A 178 -1.77 -1.37 15.99
CA VAL A 178 -0.31 -1.21 15.82
C VAL A 178 0.02 -0.34 14.61
N ILE A 179 -0.71 -0.49 13.50
CA ILE A 179 -0.52 0.34 12.30
C ILE A 179 -0.94 1.79 12.59
N VAL A 180 -2.05 1.98 13.28
CA VAL A 180 -2.54 3.31 13.72
C VAL A 180 -1.51 3.99 14.63
N GLN A 181 -1.02 3.29 15.65
CA GLN A 181 0.01 3.81 16.55
C GLN A 181 1.31 4.13 15.79
N GLN A 182 1.67 3.34 14.79
CA GLN A 182 2.82 3.66 13.96
C GLN A 182 2.59 4.92 13.12
N CYS A 183 1.41 5.12 12.55
CA CYS A 183 1.07 6.35 11.83
C CYS A 183 1.17 7.59 12.73
N ILE A 184 0.88 7.45 14.03
CA ILE A 184 1.05 8.52 15.03
C ILE A 184 2.52 8.77 15.37
N ARG A 185 3.34 7.70 15.45
CA ARG A 185 4.77 7.80 15.79
C ARG A 185 5.63 8.29 14.63
N ASP A 186 5.27 7.90 13.40
CA ASP A 186 5.98 8.23 12.18
C ASP A 186 4.96 8.66 11.11
N MET A 187 4.80 9.98 10.95
CA MET A 187 3.90 10.58 9.97
C MET A 187 4.24 10.21 8.52
N GLY A 188 5.46 9.72 8.26
CA GLY A 188 5.84 9.19 6.94
C GLY A 188 5.05 7.95 6.54
N VAL A 189 4.56 7.16 7.50
CA VAL A 189 3.65 6.03 7.24
C VAL A 189 2.26 6.55 6.87
N LEU A 190 1.73 7.51 7.64
CA LEU A 190 0.43 8.13 7.35
C LEU A 190 0.41 8.77 5.96
N GLU A 191 1.46 9.51 5.62
CA GLU A 191 1.64 10.12 4.31
C GLU A 191 1.68 9.08 3.19
N ALA A 192 2.43 7.98 3.37
CA ALA A 192 2.49 6.90 2.38
C ALA A 192 1.12 6.27 2.11
N LEU A 193 0.32 6.02 3.16
CA LEU A 193 -1.04 5.51 3.03
C LEU A 193 -1.96 6.48 2.28
N CYS A 194 -1.94 7.75 2.67
CA CYS A 194 -2.76 8.79 2.04
C CYS A 194 -2.42 8.93 0.56
N ASN A 195 -1.13 8.97 0.22
CA ASN A 195 -0.66 9.06 -1.16
C ASN A 195 -0.95 7.80 -1.97
N TYR A 196 -0.87 6.62 -1.36
CA TYR A 196 -1.19 5.37 -2.04
C TYR A 196 -2.67 5.27 -2.39
N ALA A 197 -3.55 5.65 -1.46
CA ALA A 197 -4.99 5.60 -1.64
C ALA A 197 -5.55 6.78 -2.47
N SER A 198 -4.81 7.87 -2.60
CA SER A 198 -5.21 8.99 -3.46
C SER A 198 -5.18 8.59 -4.93
N PRO A 199 -6.23 8.88 -5.72
CA PRO A 199 -6.24 8.61 -7.15
C PRO A 199 -5.19 9.45 -7.88
N THR A 200 -4.64 8.87 -8.93
CA THR A 200 -3.74 9.53 -9.88
C THR A 200 -4.35 9.46 -11.28
N LYS A 201 -3.75 10.16 -12.26
CA LYS A 201 -4.21 10.09 -13.66
C LYS A 201 -4.26 8.66 -14.21
N LYS A 202 -3.39 7.76 -13.72
CA LYS A 202 -3.25 6.38 -14.21
C LYS A 202 -3.96 5.35 -13.33
N PHE A 203 -4.13 5.63 -12.03
CA PHE A 203 -4.59 4.65 -11.06
C PHE A 203 -5.69 5.19 -10.18
N GLN A 204 -6.71 4.36 -9.98
CA GLN A 204 -7.68 4.50 -8.90
C GLN A 204 -7.38 3.43 -7.86
N ALA A 205 -7.34 3.82 -6.59
CA ALA A 205 -7.17 2.87 -5.51
C ALA A 205 -8.37 1.92 -5.47
N SER A 206 -8.10 0.65 -5.14
CA SER A 206 -9.13 -0.35 -4.99
C SER A 206 -9.95 -0.09 -3.72
N ARG A 207 -11.17 -0.63 -3.68
CA ARG A 207 -12.03 -0.53 -2.49
C ARG A 207 -11.33 -1.00 -1.20
N PRO A 208 -10.64 -2.17 -1.15
CA PRO A 208 -9.90 -2.57 0.05
C PRO A 208 -8.87 -1.53 0.52
N VAL A 209 -8.11 -0.94 -0.40
CA VAL A 209 -7.13 0.10 -0.08
C VAL A 209 -7.80 1.34 0.50
N VAL A 210 -8.85 1.83 -0.16
CA VAL A 210 -9.59 3.03 0.28
C VAL A 210 -10.24 2.81 1.64
N SER A 211 -10.93 1.69 1.84
CA SER A 211 -11.58 1.35 3.11
C SER A 211 -10.57 1.22 4.24
N PHE A 212 -9.45 0.53 4.00
CA PHE A 212 -8.38 0.39 4.98
C PHE A 212 -7.76 1.74 5.36
N CYS A 213 -7.38 2.56 4.36
CA CYS A 213 -6.77 3.85 4.62
C CYS A 213 -7.73 4.80 5.34
N THR A 214 -9.02 4.81 4.95
CA THR A 214 -10.06 5.58 5.65
C THR A 214 -10.14 5.17 7.12
N ALA A 215 -10.22 3.87 7.42
CA ALA A 215 -10.30 3.38 8.79
C ALA A 215 -9.07 3.79 9.62
N VAL A 216 -7.86 3.62 9.05
CA VAL A 216 -6.61 4.02 9.73
C VAL A 216 -6.60 5.52 9.99
N ILE A 217 -6.94 6.37 9.02
CA ILE A 217 -6.96 7.83 9.20
C ILE A 217 -7.97 8.21 10.29
N VAL A 218 -9.19 7.66 10.24
CA VAL A 218 -10.24 7.90 11.24
C VAL A 218 -9.76 7.53 12.65
N GLU A 219 -9.14 6.36 12.81
CA GLU A 219 -8.61 5.89 14.10
C GLU A 219 -7.43 6.76 14.57
N VAL A 220 -6.54 7.20 13.67
CA VAL A 220 -5.46 8.15 14.00
C VAL A 220 -6.04 9.45 14.54
N LEU A 221 -7.01 10.06 13.84
CA LEU A 221 -7.67 11.31 14.28
C LEU A 221 -8.46 11.11 15.59
N GLY A 222 -8.99 9.91 15.82
CA GLY A 222 -9.65 9.52 17.06
C GLY A 222 -8.71 9.45 18.26
N CYS A 223 -7.50 8.92 18.06
CA CYS A 223 -6.50 8.68 19.09
C CYS A 223 -5.66 9.91 19.47
N VAL A 224 -5.44 10.86 18.54
CA VAL A 224 -4.66 12.07 18.86
C VAL A 224 -5.47 13.04 19.73
N ALA A 225 -4.79 13.64 20.71
CA ALA A 225 -5.40 14.61 21.63
C ALA A 225 -5.71 15.94 20.94
N THR A 226 -4.83 16.38 20.04
CA THR A 226 -4.97 17.59 19.24
C THR A 226 -4.55 17.30 17.81
N ILE A 227 -5.31 17.81 16.85
CA ILE A 227 -5.00 17.66 15.42
C ILE A 227 -4.25 18.91 14.99
N ASP A 228 -2.96 18.78 14.75
CA ASP A 228 -2.11 19.88 14.31
C ASP A 228 -2.13 20.05 12.78
N SER A 229 -1.45 21.10 12.32
CA SER A 229 -1.35 21.41 10.89
C SER A 229 -0.60 20.36 10.07
N ASP A 230 0.31 19.58 10.67
CA ASP A 230 1.08 18.57 9.94
C ASP A 230 0.21 17.36 9.61
N ILE A 231 -0.59 16.89 10.57
CA ILE A 231 -1.57 15.81 10.33
C ILE A 231 -2.54 16.23 9.22
N VAL A 232 -3.11 17.44 9.31
CA VAL A 232 -4.03 17.97 8.28
C VAL A 232 -3.35 18.00 6.91
N LYS A 233 -2.08 18.42 6.85
CA LYS A 233 -1.31 18.45 5.60
C LYS A 233 -1.12 17.07 4.99
N ARG A 234 -0.85 16.02 5.78
CA ARG A 234 -0.66 14.65 5.27
C ARG A 234 -1.94 14.01 4.75
N ILE A 235 -3.07 14.25 5.41
CA ILE A 235 -4.36 13.68 5.00
C ILE A 235 -5.02 14.47 3.86
N HIS A 236 -4.61 15.73 3.66
CA HIS A 236 -5.22 16.63 2.69
C HIS A 236 -5.32 16.05 1.27
N PRO A 237 -4.28 15.43 0.68
CA PRO A 237 -4.39 14.86 -0.68
C PRO A 237 -5.51 13.84 -0.80
N PHE A 238 -5.65 12.94 0.19
CA PHE A 238 -6.68 11.91 0.21
C PHE A 238 -8.09 12.50 0.33
N VAL A 239 -8.26 13.49 1.21
CA VAL A 239 -9.55 14.17 1.41
C VAL A 239 -9.92 14.99 0.18
N ALA A 240 -9.00 15.83 -0.32
CA ALA A 240 -9.24 16.69 -1.46
C ALA A 240 -9.61 15.89 -2.71
N SER A 241 -8.89 14.81 -3.01
CA SER A 241 -9.20 13.96 -4.16
C SER A 241 -10.54 13.23 -4.03
N GLY A 242 -10.98 12.93 -2.80
CA GLY A 242 -12.27 12.28 -2.54
C GLY A 242 -13.48 13.19 -2.69
N LEU A 243 -13.26 14.50 -2.51
CA LEU A 243 -14.28 15.52 -2.67
C LEU A 243 -14.25 16.18 -4.05
N GLN A 244 -13.22 15.91 -4.86
CA GLN A 244 -13.15 16.41 -6.23
C GLN A 244 -14.24 15.77 -7.10
N PHE A 245 -15.02 16.64 -7.74
CA PHE A 245 -16.05 16.28 -8.70
C PHE A 245 -15.43 15.82 -10.04
N GLY A 246 -16.10 14.87 -10.73
CA GLY A 246 -15.71 14.40 -12.07
C GLY A 246 -14.47 13.49 -12.14
N VAL A 247 -13.73 13.33 -11.04
CA VAL A 247 -12.76 12.24 -10.92
C VAL A 247 -13.55 10.97 -10.64
N LYS A 248 -13.29 9.91 -11.40
CA LYS A 248 -13.79 8.55 -11.15
C LYS A 248 -13.24 7.98 -9.82
N GLY A 249 -13.38 8.68 -8.71
CA GLY A 249 -13.21 8.13 -7.38
C GLY A 249 -14.38 7.21 -7.09
N GLY A 250 -14.12 6.00 -6.62
CA GLY A 250 -15.20 5.12 -6.16
C GLY A 250 -16.01 5.78 -5.06
N SER A 251 -17.29 5.45 -4.96
CA SER A 251 -18.20 5.91 -3.89
C SER A 251 -17.59 5.76 -2.49
N ASP A 252 -16.81 4.70 -2.26
CA ASP A 252 -16.10 4.46 -1.00
C ASP A 252 -15.09 5.56 -0.66
N HIS A 253 -14.39 6.13 -1.65
CA HIS A 253 -13.39 7.19 -1.42
C HIS A 253 -14.08 8.48 -0.98
N LYS A 254 -15.17 8.84 -1.68
CA LYS A 254 -16.01 9.98 -1.33
C LYS A 254 -16.58 9.85 0.08
N ALA A 255 -17.12 8.68 0.44
CA ALA A 255 -17.58 8.40 1.79
C ALA A 255 -16.46 8.57 2.82
N GLY A 256 -15.27 8.01 2.56
CA GLY A 256 -14.13 8.13 3.47
C GLY A 256 -13.67 9.57 3.66
N ALA A 257 -13.63 10.37 2.60
CA ALA A 257 -13.31 11.80 2.69
C ALA A 257 -14.34 12.56 3.53
N LEU A 258 -15.64 12.32 3.33
CA LEU A 258 -16.70 12.95 4.13
C LEU A 258 -16.64 12.55 5.62
N MET A 259 -16.35 11.28 5.92
CA MET A 259 -16.14 10.81 7.30
C MET A 259 -15.00 11.56 7.99
N ILE A 260 -13.87 11.71 7.30
CA ILE A 260 -12.70 12.44 7.81
C ILE A 260 -13.05 13.92 8.04
N VAL A 261 -13.74 14.57 7.10
CA VAL A 261 -14.18 15.97 7.26
C VAL A 261 -15.09 16.13 8.47
N GLY A 262 -16.07 15.24 8.65
CA GLY A 262 -16.95 15.26 9.81
C GLY A 262 -16.21 15.10 11.15
N LEU A 263 -15.17 14.26 11.19
CA LEU A 263 -14.32 14.10 12.37
C LEU A 263 -13.46 15.34 12.66
N LEU A 264 -12.87 15.94 11.62
CA LEU A 264 -12.09 17.17 11.76
C LEU A 264 -12.95 18.31 12.32
N ALA A 265 -14.22 18.40 11.91
CA ALA A 265 -15.17 19.36 12.43
C ALA A 265 -15.41 19.22 13.94
N ASN A 266 -15.48 17.98 14.42
CA ASN A 266 -15.80 17.67 15.82
C ASN A 266 -14.61 17.80 16.78
N LYS A 267 -13.37 17.66 16.28
CA LYS A 267 -12.16 17.53 17.10
C LYS A 267 -11.27 18.78 17.12
N VAL A 268 -11.55 19.80 16.31
CA VAL A 268 -10.59 20.89 16.07
C VAL A 268 -11.26 22.26 16.14
N ALA A 269 -10.66 23.18 16.88
CA ALA A 269 -10.82 24.62 16.64
C ALA A 269 -10.12 24.96 15.31
N LEU A 270 -10.79 24.65 14.20
CA LEU A 270 -10.23 24.85 12.86
C LEU A 270 -10.08 26.34 12.59
N ALA A 271 -8.99 26.73 11.91
CA ALA A 271 -8.86 28.10 11.43
C ALA A 271 -10.08 28.45 10.56
N PRO A 272 -10.74 29.61 10.74
CA PRO A 272 -11.98 29.96 10.03
C PRO A 272 -11.88 29.87 8.50
N LYS A 273 -10.67 30.04 7.95
CA LYS A 273 -10.41 29.88 6.51
C LYS A 273 -10.54 28.42 6.04
N LEU A 274 -10.04 27.47 6.84
CA LEU A 274 -10.12 26.04 6.54
C LEU A 274 -11.55 25.53 6.68
N VAL A 275 -12.27 25.99 7.71
CA VAL A 275 -13.71 25.77 7.92
C VAL A 275 -14.51 26.19 6.69
N ASN A 276 -14.36 27.45 6.27
CA ASN A 276 -15.08 27.99 5.12
C ASN A 276 -14.74 27.27 3.82
N SER A 277 -13.47 26.85 3.65
CA SER A 277 -13.05 26.07 2.48
C SER A 277 -13.74 24.70 2.46
N LEU A 278 -13.73 23.97 3.59
CA LEU A 278 -14.34 22.65 3.70
C LEU A 278 -15.85 22.70 3.52
N ILE A 279 -16.53 23.68 4.14
CA ILE A 279 -17.98 23.90 3.97
C ILE A 279 -18.32 24.13 2.49
N ARG A 280 -17.55 24.98 1.79
CA ARG A 280 -17.77 25.21 0.35
C ARG A 280 -17.59 23.94 -0.46
N THR A 281 -16.53 23.20 -0.23
CA THR A 281 -16.26 21.94 -0.96
C THR A 281 -17.36 20.90 -0.69
N VAL A 282 -17.80 20.71 0.56
CA VAL A 282 -18.88 19.76 0.86
C VAL A 282 -20.23 20.23 0.28
N ALA A 283 -20.51 21.54 0.28
CA ALA A 283 -21.72 22.11 -0.32
C ALA A 283 -21.74 21.96 -1.85
N GLU A 284 -20.59 22.09 -2.51
CA GLU A 284 -20.44 21.80 -3.95
C GLU A 284 -20.69 20.32 -4.23
N VAL A 285 -20.09 19.42 -3.44
CA VAL A 285 -20.32 17.98 -3.54
C VAL A 285 -21.82 17.64 -3.41
N ALA A 286 -22.49 18.21 -2.40
CA ALA A 286 -23.93 18.00 -2.18
C ALA A 286 -24.78 18.51 -3.35
N ARG A 287 -24.42 19.67 -3.92
CA ARG A 287 -25.15 20.28 -5.04
C ARG A 287 -25.07 19.44 -6.31
N GLU A 288 -23.90 18.88 -6.61
CA GLU A 288 -23.70 18.08 -7.82
C GLU A 288 -24.33 16.68 -7.69
N ASP A 289 -24.35 16.07 -6.49
CA ASP A 289 -25.05 14.81 -6.26
C ASP A 289 -26.55 14.89 -6.55
N VAL A 290 -27.17 16.04 -6.27
CA VAL A 290 -28.59 16.30 -6.57
C VAL A 290 -28.84 16.42 -8.08
N LYS A 291 -27.82 16.78 -8.87
CA LYS A 291 -27.94 16.91 -10.33
C LYS A 291 -27.70 15.59 -11.06
N GLU A 292 -26.75 14.77 -10.59
CA GLU A 292 -26.36 13.53 -11.27
C GLU A 292 -27.07 12.27 -10.75
N SER A 293 -27.61 12.28 -9.53
CA SER A 293 -28.23 11.11 -8.90
C SER A 293 -29.67 11.38 -8.46
N THR A 294 -30.58 10.46 -8.78
CA THR A 294 -31.92 10.38 -8.17
C THR A 294 -31.87 9.86 -6.73
N ASP A 295 -30.73 9.33 -6.28
CA ASP A 295 -30.56 8.74 -4.95
C ASP A 295 -30.04 9.78 -3.94
N LEU A 296 -30.92 10.21 -3.03
CA LEU A 296 -30.65 11.25 -2.02
C LEU A 296 -29.61 10.84 -0.96
N GLN A 297 -29.09 9.61 -0.97
CA GLN A 297 -28.17 9.13 0.08
C GLN A 297 -26.89 9.95 0.19
N TRP A 298 -26.25 10.29 -0.94
CA TRP A 298 -25.02 11.09 -0.95
C TRP A 298 -25.26 12.54 -0.53
N PHE A 299 -26.37 13.11 -0.99
CA PHE A 299 -26.83 14.41 -0.52
C PHE A 299 -27.07 14.42 0.99
N ARG A 300 -27.73 13.38 1.54
CA ARG A 300 -27.96 13.24 2.98
C ARG A 300 -26.65 13.12 3.76
N LEU A 301 -25.68 12.34 3.30
CA LEU A 301 -24.36 12.23 3.92
C LEU A 301 -23.60 13.55 3.91
N ALA A 302 -23.58 14.25 2.77
CA ALA A 302 -22.95 15.56 2.66
C ALA A 302 -23.66 16.61 3.54
N LEU A 303 -24.99 16.58 3.60
CA LEU A 303 -25.79 17.44 4.47
C LEU A 303 -25.53 17.14 5.96
N MET A 304 -25.45 15.88 6.37
CA MET A 304 -25.08 15.51 7.74
C MET A 304 -23.67 15.99 8.10
N ALA A 305 -22.72 15.87 7.17
CA ALA A 305 -21.36 16.40 7.36
C ALA A 305 -21.38 17.93 7.52
N LEU A 306 -22.16 18.66 6.72
CA LEU A 306 -22.35 20.11 6.84
C LEU A 306 -23.03 20.52 8.14
N ILE A 307 -24.07 19.79 8.56
CA ILE A 307 -24.78 20.05 9.82
C ILE A 307 -23.83 19.86 11.00
N ASN A 308 -23.06 18.76 11.05
CA ASN A 308 -22.05 18.57 12.08
C ASN A 308 -21.02 19.72 12.05
N PHE A 309 -20.59 20.16 10.87
CA PHE A 309 -19.69 21.31 10.74
C PHE A 309 -20.28 22.59 11.32
N ALA A 310 -21.54 22.89 11.01
CA ALA A 310 -22.22 24.10 11.45
C ALA A 310 -22.55 24.09 12.96
N VAL A 311 -22.89 22.93 13.53
CA VAL A 311 -23.25 22.80 14.94
C VAL A 311 -22.03 22.84 15.86
N THR A 312 -20.88 22.35 15.41
CA THR A 312 -19.71 22.18 16.26
C THR A 312 -18.69 23.31 16.14
N VAL A 313 -18.69 24.04 15.01
CA VAL A 313 -17.67 25.06 14.70
C VAL A 313 -18.22 26.50 14.71
N CYS A 314 -19.53 26.71 14.47
CA CYS A 314 -20.17 28.03 14.54
C CYS A 314 -20.88 28.24 15.87
#